data_AF-A0AAP8KBH7-F1
#
_entry.id   AF-A0AAP8KBH7-F1
#
_cell.length_a   1.000
_cell.length_b   1.000
_cell.length_c   1.000
_cell.angle_alpha   90.00
_cell.angle_beta   90.00
_cell.angle_gamma   90.00
#
_symmetry.space_group_name_H-M   'P 1'
#
loop_
_entity.id
_entity.type
_entity.pdbx_description
1 polymer ?
#
loop_
_entity_poly.entity_id
_entity_poly.type
_entity_poly.pdbx_seq_one_letter_code
_entity_poly.pdbx_strand_id
1 'polypeptide(L)'
;MKKRILSAVLVSGVTLGTAAATVNADDYDTQIAAQDAVISNLTSEQAAAQSQVDALQDQVTSLQSQQDELEAQNAQLEAESQKLSEEIQALSSKIVARNESLKKQARSAQKTNTTTSYINTILNSKSISDAINRVTAVREVVSANEKMLEQQESDKAAIEQKQAENQEAINTVAANKATIEQNQAALATQQAELEAAQLNLSAQLATAEDEKASLVAQKEAAEQAAAEAAAAQAAAEAQAQAEAQAQAESVAQAQAAVQNGTATTDTTTDTSAQDSSAAAPAQQASTPAQAAPAQQA
;
A
#
# COMPACT_ATOMS: atom_id res chain seq x y z
N MET A 1 -10.31 12.89 -2.28
CA MET A 1 -9.23 13.80 -1.82
C MET A 1 -8.05 12.93 -1.40
N LYS A 2 -6.96 12.91 -2.17
CA LYS A 2 -5.78 12.07 -1.88
C LYS A 2 -4.88 12.80 -0.88
N LYS A 3 -4.83 12.34 0.39
CA LYS A 3 -3.90 12.87 1.38
C LYS A 3 -2.56 12.17 1.19
N ARG A 4 -1.59 12.91 0.65
CA ARG A 4 -0.19 12.54 0.57
C ARG A 4 0.38 12.54 1.99
N ILE A 5 0.74 11.37 2.50
CA ILE A 5 1.61 11.23 3.67
C ILE A 5 2.83 10.47 3.17
N LEU A 6 3.77 11.17 2.54
CA LEU A 6 5.04 10.59 2.15
C LEU A 6 6.16 11.58 2.49
N SER A 7 7.10 11.07 3.28
CA SER A 7 8.52 11.41 3.24
C SER A 7 8.96 12.72 3.91
N ALA A 8 9.22 12.64 5.21
CA ALA A 8 10.23 13.47 5.87
C ALA A 8 11.07 12.60 6.82
N VAL A 9 11.81 11.63 6.25
CA VAL A 9 12.88 10.92 6.98
C VAL A 9 14.13 11.78 6.89
N LEU A 10 14.43 12.50 7.96
CA LEU A 10 15.70 13.19 8.17
C LEU A 10 16.79 12.15 8.47
N VAL A 11 17.44 11.65 7.42
CA VAL A 11 18.69 10.89 7.54
C VAL A 11 19.78 11.87 7.98
N SER A 12 20.08 11.89 9.28
CA SER A 12 21.27 12.57 9.82
C SER A 12 22.33 11.51 10.11
N GLY A 13 23.15 11.20 9.11
CA GLY A 13 24.33 10.38 9.29
C GLY A 13 25.40 11.13 10.08
N VAL A 14 25.62 10.75 11.33
CA VAL A 14 26.78 11.18 12.12
C VAL A 14 27.91 10.20 11.86
N THR A 15 28.90 10.63 11.09
CA THR A 15 30.17 9.92 10.92
C THR A 15 31.07 10.22 12.12
N LEU A 16 31.21 9.28 13.05
CA LEU A 16 32.16 9.36 14.17
C LEU A 16 33.56 8.94 13.70
N GLY A 17 34.47 9.92 13.67
CA GLY A 17 35.90 9.72 13.49
C GLY A 17 36.56 9.16 14.75
N THR A 18 37.58 8.32 14.56
CA THR A 18 38.35 7.64 15.60
C THR A 18 39.19 8.62 16.41
N ALA A 19 38.76 8.93 17.63
CA ALA A 19 39.61 9.40 18.70
C ALA A 19 39.15 8.71 20.00
N ALA A 20 40.10 8.20 20.79
CA ALA A 20 39.83 7.64 22.11
C ALA A 20 39.34 8.77 23.04
N ALA A 21 38.03 9.05 22.98
CA ALA A 21 37.33 9.83 23.98
C ALA A 21 36.76 8.84 24.99
N THR A 22 36.89 9.15 26.28
CA THR A 22 36.03 8.58 27.32
C THR A 22 34.59 8.92 26.96
N VAL A 23 33.90 8.00 26.28
CA VAL A 23 32.47 8.11 26.00
C VAL A 23 31.77 7.89 27.34
N ASN A 24 31.21 8.95 27.90
CA ASN A 24 30.47 8.88 29.18
C ASN A 24 29.20 8.05 28.98
N ALA A 25 28.83 7.26 30.00
CA ALA A 25 27.60 6.46 30.01
C ALA A 25 26.33 7.30 29.76
N ASP A 26 26.33 8.58 30.16
CA ASP A 26 25.25 9.55 29.91
C ASP A 26 24.92 9.74 28.41
N ASP A 27 25.90 9.52 27.52
CA ASP A 27 25.71 9.60 26.07
C ASP A 27 24.96 8.38 25.53
N TYR A 28 25.28 7.18 26.03
CA TYR A 28 24.54 5.96 25.69
C TYR A 28 23.11 5.99 26.24
N ASP A 29 22.91 6.50 27.46
CA ASP A 29 21.56 6.65 28.04
C ASP A 29 20.69 7.58 27.20
N THR A 30 21.26 8.67 26.70
CA THR A 30 20.55 9.60 25.80
C THR A 30 20.20 8.93 24.47
N GLN A 31 21.13 8.18 23.88
CA GLN A 31 20.90 7.45 22.63
C GLN A 31 19.85 6.34 22.79
N ILE A 32 19.89 5.58 23.87
CA ILE A 32 18.90 4.55 24.20
C ILE A 32 17.53 5.17 24.39
N ALA A 33 17.42 6.28 25.12
CA ALA A 33 16.15 6.99 25.31
C ALA A 33 15.58 7.54 24.00
N ALA A 34 16.44 8.03 23.09
CA ALA A 34 16.03 8.43 21.75
C ALA A 34 15.52 7.24 20.94
N GLN A 35 16.21 6.10 21.00
CA GLN A 35 15.78 4.88 20.32
C GLN A 35 14.46 4.33 20.87
N ASP A 36 14.25 4.42 22.19
CA ASP A 36 12.98 4.07 22.82
C ASP A 36 11.83 4.96 22.32
N ALA A 37 12.09 6.25 22.09
CA ALA A 37 11.10 7.14 21.50
C ALA A 37 10.77 6.75 20.04
N VAL A 38 11.77 6.33 19.26
CA VAL A 38 11.57 5.81 17.89
C VAL A 38 10.73 4.53 17.92
N ILE A 39 11.08 3.54 18.74
CA ILE A 39 10.33 2.28 18.88
C ILE A 39 8.88 2.56 19.32
N SER A 40 8.68 3.44 20.29
CA SER A 40 7.36 3.84 20.76
C SER A 40 6.52 4.47 19.63
N ASN A 41 7.13 5.34 18.83
CA ASN A 41 6.46 5.95 17.68
C ASN A 41 6.08 4.90 16.62
N LEU A 42 7.02 4.03 16.22
CA LEU A 42 6.78 2.94 15.26
C LEU A 42 5.70 1.97 15.76
N THR A 43 5.68 1.66 17.06
CA THR A 43 4.63 0.83 17.67
C THR A 43 3.26 1.51 17.59
N SER A 44 3.20 2.82 17.80
CA SER A 44 1.97 3.60 17.59
C SER A 44 1.51 3.59 16.13
N GLU A 45 2.43 3.75 15.19
CA GLU A 45 2.13 3.63 13.75
C GLU A 45 1.63 2.21 13.42
N GLN A 46 2.13 1.18 14.10
CA GLN A 46 1.73 -0.21 13.87
C GLN A 46 0.30 -0.45 14.33
N ALA A 47 -0.06 0.08 15.51
CA ALA A 47 -1.43 0.04 16.00
C ALA A 47 -2.40 0.82 15.08
N ALA A 48 -1.95 1.96 14.53
CA ALA A 48 -2.73 2.73 13.57
C ALA A 48 -2.91 1.99 12.23
N ALA A 49 -1.86 1.35 11.71
CA ALA A 49 -1.93 0.51 10.52
C ALA A 49 -2.85 -0.70 10.74
N GLN A 50 -2.81 -1.34 11.91
CA GLN A 50 -3.73 -2.42 12.25
C GLN A 50 -5.18 -1.94 12.30
N SER A 51 -5.44 -0.76 12.85
CA SER A 51 -6.79 -0.17 12.84
C SER A 51 -7.29 0.09 11.42
N GLN A 52 -6.39 0.43 10.48
CA GLN A 52 -6.75 0.57 9.07
C GLN A 52 -7.04 -0.78 8.42
N VAL A 53 -6.36 -1.86 8.81
CA VAL A 53 -6.67 -3.22 8.34
C VAL A 53 -8.08 -3.61 8.77
N ASP A 54 -8.41 -3.39 10.04
CA ASP A 54 -9.72 -3.75 10.58
C ASP A 54 -10.84 -2.96 9.86
N ALA A 55 -10.64 -1.65 9.66
CA ALA A 55 -11.57 -0.82 8.91
C ALA A 55 -11.71 -1.27 7.44
N LEU A 56 -10.61 -1.72 6.82
CA LEU A 56 -10.64 -2.23 5.46
C LEU A 56 -11.34 -3.60 5.39
N GLN A 57 -11.20 -4.45 6.41
CA GLN A 57 -11.95 -5.71 6.53
C GLN A 57 -13.47 -5.47 6.58
N ASP A 58 -13.90 -4.44 7.31
CA ASP A 58 -15.30 -4.02 7.33
C ASP A 58 -15.76 -3.52 5.96
N GLN A 59 -14.92 -2.74 5.26
CA GLN A 59 -15.20 -2.30 3.90
C GLN A 59 -15.29 -3.46 2.91
N VAL A 60 -14.41 -4.47 3.02
CA VAL A 60 -14.47 -5.71 2.21
C VAL A 60 -15.83 -6.37 2.40
N THR A 61 -16.25 -6.57 3.65
CA THR A 61 -17.53 -7.22 3.98
C THR A 61 -18.72 -6.43 3.45
N SER A 62 -18.70 -5.10 3.61
CA SER A 62 -19.74 -4.24 3.06
C SER A 62 -19.78 -4.28 1.53
N LEU A 63 -18.62 -4.30 0.86
CA LEU A 63 -18.55 -4.36 -0.59
C LEU A 63 -18.99 -5.71 -1.14
N GLN A 64 -18.71 -6.81 -0.44
CA GLN A 64 -19.23 -8.14 -0.78
C GLN A 64 -20.76 -8.15 -0.75
N SER A 65 -21.37 -7.60 0.30
CA SER A 65 -22.83 -7.50 0.36
C SER A 65 -23.41 -6.63 -0.77
N GLN A 66 -22.75 -5.51 -1.12
CA GLN A 66 -23.17 -4.67 -2.24
C GLN A 66 -23.00 -5.37 -3.58
N GLN A 67 -21.93 -6.15 -3.75
CA GLN A 67 -21.70 -6.94 -4.95
C GLN A 67 -22.82 -7.97 -5.12
N ASP A 68 -23.16 -8.71 -4.07
CA ASP A 68 -24.25 -9.70 -4.11
C ASP A 68 -25.60 -9.05 -4.48
N GLU A 69 -25.88 -7.87 -3.94
CA GLU A 69 -27.10 -7.10 -4.26
C GLU A 69 -27.11 -6.62 -5.72
N LEU A 70 -25.99 -6.10 -6.23
CA LEU A 70 -25.86 -5.67 -7.62
C LEU A 70 -25.91 -6.84 -8.60
N GLU A 71 -25.35 -8.00 -8.25
CA GLU A 71 -25.44 -9.23 -9.04
C GLU A 71 -26.88 -9.74 -9.12
N ALA A 72 -27.61 -9.74 -8.00
CA ALA A 72 -29.02 -10.09 -7.97
C ALA A 72 -29.86 -9.10 -8.81
N GLN A 73 -29.60 -7.80 -8.69
CA GLN A 73 -30.25 -6.77 -9.50
C GLN A 73 -29.96 -6.97 -10.99
N ASN A 74 -28.71 -7.27 -11.35
CA ASN A 74 -28.32 -7.53 -12.74
C ASN A 74 -29.06 -8.74 -13.30
N ALA A 75 -29.17 -9.84 -12.54
CA ALA A 75 -29.91 -11.02 -12.97
C ALA A 75 -31.40 -10.70 -13.20
N GLN A 76 -32.01 -9.86 -12.36
CA GLN A 76 -33.38 -9.39 -12.54
C GLN A 76 -33.52 -8.53 -13.81
N LEU A 77 -32.63 -7.57 -14.02
CA LEU A 77 -32.64 -6.69 -15.19
C LEU A 77 -32.38 -7.45 -16.50
N GLU A 78 -31.51 -8.45 -16.48
CA GLU A 78 -31.25 -9.32 -17.64
C GLU A 78 -32.51 -10.15 -17.99
N ALA A 79 -33.22 -10.69 -16.99
CA ALA A 79 -34.48 -11.39 -17.20
C ALA A 79 -35.60 -10.46 -17.72
N GLU A 80 -35.69 -9.24 -17.18
CA GLU A 80 -36.61 -8.21 -17.66
C GLU A 80 -36.30 -7.81 -19.11
N SER A 81 -35.03 -7.61 -19.43
CA SER A 81 -34.55 -7.30 -20.77
C SER A 81 -34.93 -8.38 -21.79
N GLN A 82 -34.79 -9.65 -21.41
CA GLN A 82 -35.22 -10.78 -22.25
C GLN A 82 -36.73 -10.75 -22.49
N LYS A 83 -37.52 -10.56 -21.43
CA LYS A 83 -38.99 -10.47 -21.53
C LYS A 83 -39.43 -9.30 -22.42
N LEU A 84 -38.85 -8.12 -22.24
CA LEU A 84 -39.13 -6.95 -23.07
C LEU A 84 -38.79 -7.22 -24.53
N SER A 85 -37.68 -7.90 -24.81
CA SER A 85 -37.28 -8.28 -26.17
C SER A 85 -38.29 -9.22 -26.84
N GLU A 86 -38.82 -10.20 -26.11
CA GLU A 86 -39.88 -11.10 -26.58
C GLU A 86 -41.19 -10.35 -26.85
N GLU A 87 -41.60 -9.45 -25.94
CA GLU A 87 -42.79 -8.62 -26.11
C GLU A 87 -42.69 -7.68 -27.31
N ILE A 88 -41.52 -7.06 -27.52
CA ILE A 88 -41.23 -6.22 -28.69
C ILE A 88 -41.33 -7.05 -29.98
N GLN A 89 -40.77 -8.26 -30.00
CA GLN A 89 -40.85 -9.14 -31.17
C GLN A 89 -42.30 -9.53 -31.48
N ALA A 90 -43.09 -9.87 -30.45
CA ALA A 90 -44.49 -10.22 -30.60
C ALA A 90 -45.32 -9.03 -31.14
N LEU A 91 -45.12 -7.83 -30.60
CA LEU A 91 -45.76 -6.60 -31.08
C LEU A 91 -45.33 -6.27 -32.52
N SER A 92 -44.04 -6.41 -32.84
CA SER A 92 -43.51 -6.16 -34.18
C SER A 92 -44.17 -7.07 -35.22
N SER A 93 -44.31 -8.36 -34.90
CA SER A 93 -45.01 -9.33 -35.75
C SER A 93 -46.48 -8.95 -35.97
N LYS A 94 -47.20 -8.57 -34.91
CA LYS A 94 -48.60 -8.09 -35.00
C LYS A 94 -48.72 -6.84 -35.87
N ILE A 95 -47.83 -5.87 -35.69
CA ILE A 95 -47.78 -4.62 -36.46
C ILE A 95 -47.57 -4.89 -37.94
N VAL A 96 -46.66 -5.80 -38.30
CA VAL A 96 -46.39 -6.19 -39.69
C VAL A 96 -47.64 -6.84 -40.31
N ALA A 97 -48.21 -7.84 -39.63
CA ALA A 97 -49.42 -8.53 -40.10
C ALA A 97 -50.61 -7.56 -40.25
N ARG A 98 -50.82 -6.68 -39.27
CA ARG A 98 -51.88 -5.66 -39.31
C ARG A 98 -51.63 -4.64 -40.43
N ASN A 99 -50.39 -4.23 -40.66
CA ASN A 99 -50.03 -3.32 -41.74
C ASN A 99 -50.31 -3.91 -43.12
N GLU A 100 -50.03 -5.20 -43.33
CA GLU A 100 -50.39 -5.90 -44.58
C GLU A 100 -51.91 -5.94 -44.80
N SER A 101 -52.67 -6.25 -43.74
CA SER A 101 -54.13 -6.26 -43.80
C SER A 101 -54.69 -4.88 -44.16
N LEU A 102 -54.24 -3.83 -43.45
CA LEU A 102 -54.62 -2.44 -43.72
C LEU A 102 -54.24 -2.02 -45.15
N LYS A 103 -53.06 -2.40 -45.66
CA LYS A 103 -52.66 -2.16 -47.05
C LYS A 103 -53.58 -2.85 -48.06
N LYS A 104 -53.97 -4.11 -47.81
CA LYS A 104 -54.91 -4.86 -48.68
C LYS A 104 -56.28 -4.20 -48.68
N GLN A 105 -56.79 -3.81 -47.50
CA GLN A 105 -58.06 -3.11 -47.34
C GLN A 105 -58.04 -1.75 -48.04
N ALA A 106 -56.98 -0.94 -47.85
CA ALA A 106 -56.82 0.35 -48.51
C ALA A 106 -56.76 0.22 -50.04
N ARG A 107 -56.00 -0.75 -50.57
CA ARG A 107 -55.95 -1.05 -52.01
C ARG A 107 -57.29 -1.51 -52.56
N SER A 108 -58.02 -2.37 -51.83
CA SER A 108 -59.35 -2.86 -52.22
C SER A 108 -60.35 -1.71 -52.26
N ALA A 109 -60.32 -0.84 -51.25
CA ALA A 109 -61.12 0.38 -51.22
C ALA A 109 -60.79 1.27 -52.43
N GLN A 110 -59.51 1.53 -52.70
CA GLN A 110 -59.07 2.39 -53.81
C GLN A 110 -59.40 1.81 -55.19
N LYS A 111 -59.18 0.51 -55.41
CA LYS A 111 -59.44 -0.17 -56.70
C LYS A 111 -60.94 -0.25 -57.01
N THR A 112 -61.78 -0.36 -56.00
CA THR A 112 -63.24 -0.38 -56.11
C THR A 112 -63.81 1.05 -56.21
N ASN A 113 -63.22 1.92 -57.03
CA ASN A 113 -63.60 3.32 -57.31
C ASN A 113 -64.60 3.91 -56.28
N THR A 114 -64.07 4.18 -55.08
CA THR A 114 -64.68 3.96 -53.76
C THR A 114 -65.92 4.81 -53.49
N THR A 115 -65.86 6.08 -53.86
CA THR A 115 -66.98 7.01 -53.67
C THR A 115 -68.15 6.60 -54.54
N THR A 116 -67.91 6.32 -55.82
CA THR A 116 -68.99 5.93 -56.74
C THR A 116 -69.46 4.50 -56.51
N SER A 117 -68.61 3.55 -56.13
CA SER A 117 -69.00 2.14 -55.97
C SER A 117 -69.70 1.84 -54.64
N TYR A 118 -69.30 2.45 -53.51
CA TYR A 118 -70.04 2.31 -52.26
C TYR A 118 -71.36 3.08 -52.31
N ILE A 119 -71.36 4.28 -52.90
CA ILE A 119 -72.59 5.04 -53.16
C ILE A 119 -73.48 4.25 -54.12
N ASN A 120 -72.96 3.69 -55.23
CA ASN A 120 -73.75 2.84 -56.13
C ASN A 120 -74.21 1.54 -55.47
N THR A 121 -73.45 0.98 -54.54
CA THR A 121 -73.88 -0.19 -53.77
C THR A 121 -75.07 0.16 -52.86
N ILE A 122 -75.10 1.36 -52.29
CA ILE A 122 -76.24 1.83 -51.50
C ILE A 122 -77.43 2.21 -52.41
N LEU A 123 -77.17 2.91 -53.53
CA LEU A 123 -78.18 3.37 -54.50
C LEU A 123 -78.80 2.23 -55.31
N ASN A 124 -78.06 1.16 -55.60
CA ASN A 124 -78.53 -0.04 -56.30
C ASN A 124 -79.00 -1.13 -55.30
N SER A 125 -79.55 -0.70 -54.17
CA SER A 125 -80.20 -1.59 -53.20
C SER A 125 -81.59 -1.99 -53.69
N LYS A 126 -82.04 -3.20 -53.33
CA LYS A 126 -83.34 -3.74 -53.78
C LYS A 126 -84.53 -3.18 -52.97
N SER A 127 -84.26 -2.52 -51.83
CA SER A 127 -85.25 -1.91 -50.95
C SER A 127 -84.58 -0.93 -49.98
N ILE A 128 -85.39 -0.08 -49.32
CA ILE A 128 -84.90 0.84 -48.27
C ILE A 128 -84.22 0.07 -47.13
N SER A 129 -84.74 -1.10 -46.74
CA SER A 129 -84.13 -1.96 -45.71
C SER A 129 -82.77 -2.52 -46.14
N ASP A 130 -82.63 -2.92 -47.42
CA ASP A 130 -81.34 -3.36 -47.99
C ASP A 130 -80.33 -2.20 -48.03
N ALA A 131 -80.77 -0.98 -48.36
CA ALA A 131 -79.94 0.22 -48.28
C ALA A 131 -79.41 0.48 -46.86
N ILE A 132 -80.28 0.39 -45.85
CA ILE A 132 -79.92 0.60 -44.44
C ILE A 132 -78.93 -0.47 -43.96
N ASN A 133 -79.14 -1.73 -44.33
CA ASN A 133 -78.24 -2.83 -43.99
C ASN A 133 -76.85 -2.63 -44.63
N ARG A 134 -76.80 -2.22 -45.91
CA ARG A 134 -75.54 -1.91 -46.60
C ARG A 134 -74.80 -0.73 -45.97
N VAL A 135 -75.51 0.34 -45.59
CA VAL A 135 -74.92 1.48 -44.86
C VAL A 135 -74.36 1.04 -43.50
N THR A 136 -75.10 0.20 -42.77
CA THR A 136 -74.66 -0.32 -41.46
C THR A 136 -73.41 -1.18 -41.60
N ALA A 137 -73.37 -2.08 -42.59
CA ALA A 137 -72.19 -2.88 -42.89
C ALA A 137 -70.97 -2.04 -43.28
N VAL A 138 -71.15 -0.99 -44.09
CA VAL A 138 -70.05 -0.06 -44.44
C VAL A 138 -69.54 0.68 -43.20
N ARG A 139 -70.44 1.15 -42.33
CA ARG A 139 -70.05 1.79 -41.06
C ARG A 139 -69.29 0.84 -40.14
N GLU A 140 -69.72 -0.42 -40.03
CA GLU A 140 -69.03 -1.44 -39.25
C GLU A 140 -67.62 -1.72 -39.77
N VAL A 141 -67.46 -1.84 -41.09
CA VAL A 141 -66.13 -1.99 -41.73
C VAL A 141 -65.25 -0.78 -41.48
N VAL A 142 -65.77 0.44 -41.62
CA VAL A 142 -65.01 1.68 -41.37
C VAL A 142 -64.58 1.75 -39.90
N SER A 143 -65.48 1.47 -38.95
CA SER A 143 -65.18 1.46 -37.52
C SER A 143 -64.14 0.39 -37.16
N ALA A 144 -64.23 -0.80 -37.75
CA ALA A 144 -63.23 -1.85 -37.56
C ALA A 144 -61.84 -1.41 -38.08
N ASN A 145 -61.79 -0.72 -39.23
CA ASN A 145 -60.54 -0.22 -39.79
C ASN A 145 -59.94 0.92 -38.96
N GLU A 146 -60.77 1.82 -38.44
CA GLU A 146 -60.35 2.88 -37.51
C GLU A 146 -59.75 2.26 -36.23
N LYS A 147 -60.43 1.28 -35.62
CA LYS A 147 -59.91 0.54 -34.48
C LYS A 147 -58.60 -0.19 -34.80
N MET A 148 -58.44 -0.74 -36.00
CA MET A 148 -57.17 -1.35 -36.42
C MET A 148 -56.04 -0.32 -36.53
N LEU A 149 -56.33 0.90 -36.99
CA LEU A 149 -55.35 1.98 -37.05
C LEU A 149 -54.96 2.47 -35.66
N GLU A 150 -55.93 2.66 -34.76
CA GLU A 150 -55.68 3.03 -33.35
C GLU A 150 -54.81 1.98 -32.65
N GLN A 151 -55.13 0.69 -32.82
CA GLN A 151 -54.31 -0.40 -32.30
C GLN A 151 -52.90 -0.41 -32.91
N GLN A 152 -52.76 -0.07 -34.19
CA GLN A 152 -51.46 0.02 -34.86
C GLN A 152 -50.60 1.13 -34.25
N GLU A 153 -51.20 2.28 -33.98
CA GLU A 153 -50.52 3.42 -33.36
C GLU A 153 -50.12 3.10 -31.92
N SER A 154 -51.06 2.53 -31.13
CA SER A 154 -50.80 2.11 -29.77
C SER A 154 -49.70 1.05 -29.66
N ASP A 155 -49.70 0.03 -30.53
CA ASP A 155 -48.67 -1.02 -30.50
C ASP A 155 -47.29 -0.45 -30.88
N LYS A 156 -47.22 0.54 -31.79
CA LYS A 156 -45.97 1.21 -32.13
C LYS A 156 -45.42 2.02 -30.97
N ALA A 157 -46.27 2.82 -30.30
CA ALA A 157 -45.88 3.57 -29.12
C ALA A 157 -45.41 2.64 -27.99
N ALA A 158 -46.09 1.50 -27.81
CA ALA A 158 -45.67 0.49 -26.83
C ALA A 158 -44.31 -0.13 -27.16
N ILE A 159 -43.97 -0.35 -28.43
CA ILE A 159 -42.62 -0.79 -28.82
C ILE A 159 -41.57 0.26 -28.47
N GLU A 160 -41.80 1.53 -28.81
CA GLU A 160 -40.84 2.61 -28.53
C GLU A 160 -40.57 2.73 -27.02
N GLN A 161 -41.62 2.67 -26.20
CA GLN A 161 -41.49 2.66 -24.75
C GLN A 161 -40.69 1.44 -24.27
N LYS A 162 -41.04 0.23 -24.71
CA LYS A 162 -40.36 -1.00 -24.30
C LYS A 162 -38.90 -1.04 -24.75
N GLN A 163 -38.58 -0.47 -25.90
CA GLN A 163 -37.20 -0.34 -26.38
C GLN A 163 -36.40 0.59 -25.46
N ALA A 164 -36.99 1.70 -25.04
CA ALA A 164 -36.35 2.61 -24.09
C ALA A 164 -36.12 1.95 -22.72
N GLU A 165 -37.14 1.30 -22.16
CA GLU A 165 -37.04 0.54 -20.90
C GLU A 165 -35.97 -0.56 -20.99
N ASN A 166 -35.93 -1.31 -22.10
CA ASN A 166 -34.94 -2.36 -22.31
C ASN A 166 -33.52 -1.79 -22.42
N GLN A 167 -33.35 -0.66 -23.10
CA GLN A 167 -32.06 0.01 -23.21
C GLN A 167 -31.58 0.55 -21.86
N GLU A 168 -32.47 1.08 -21.04
CA GLU A 168 -32.17 1.52 -19.68
C GLU A 168 -31.73 0.35 -18.79
N ALA A 169 -32.42 -0.80 -18.87
CA ALA A 169 -32.03 -2.01 -18.16
C ALA A 169 -30.62 -2.47 -18.55
N ILE A 170 -30.33 -2.53 -19.86
CA ILE A 170 -28.99 -2.90 -20.38
C ILE A 170 -27.91 -1.93 -19.89
N ASN A 171 -28.18 -0.62 -19.95
CA ASN A 171 -27.25 0.40 -19.51
C ASN A 171 -26.97 0.30 -18.00
N THR A 172 -28.01 0.01 -17.21
CA THR A 172 -27.90 -0.17 -15.76
C THR A 172 -27.05 -1.40 -15.43
N VAL A 173 -27.28 -2.53 -16.10
CA VAL A 173 -26.45 -3.73 -15.93
C VAL A 173 -24.98 -3.44 -16.24
N ALA A 174 -24.70 -2.72 -17.33
CA ALA A 174 -23.33 -2.35 -17.68
C ALA A 174 -22.69 -1.43 -16.62
N ALA A 175 -23.44 -0.44 -16.12
CA ALA A 175 -22.98 0.46 -15.06
C ALA A 175 -22.70 -0.29 -13.74
N ASN A 176 -23.57 -1.24 -13.37
CA ASN A 176 -23.40 -2.07 -12.19
C ASN A 176 -22.15 -2.95 -12.31
N LYS A 177 -21.93 -3.61 -13.45
CA LYS A 177 -20.72 -4.42 -13.71
C LYS A 177 -19.45 -3.58 -13.61
N ALA A 178 -19.42 -2.40 -14.21
CA ALA A 178 -18.30 -1.48 -14.09
C ALA A 178 -18.05 -1.03 -12.65
N THR A 179 -19.12 -0.79 -11.87
CA THR A 179 -19.02 -0.43 -10.45
C THR A 179 -18.40 -1.55 -9.62
N ILE A 180 -18.83 -2.80 -9.84
CA ILE A 180 -18.27 -3.99 -9.17
C ILE A 180 -16.77 -4.10 -9.47
N GLU A 181 -16.38 -4.05 -10.74
CA GLU A 181 -14.97 -4.16 -11.16
C GLU A 181 -14.12 -3.03 -10.57
N GLN A 182 -14.62 -1.79 -10.59
CA GLN A 182 -13.91 -0.64 -10.01
C GLN A 182 -13.71 -0.79 -8.50
N ASN A 183 -14.75 -1.23 -7.78
CA ASN A 183 -14.67 -1.43 -6.34
C ASN A 183 -13.69 -2.54 -5.97
N GLN A 184 -13.70 -3.65 -6.70
CA GLN A 184 -12.75 -4.75 -6.50
C GLN A 184 -11.30 -4.29 -6.73
N ALA A 185 -11.04 -3.56 -7.81
CA ALA A 185 -9.70 -3.05 -8.12
C ALA A 185 -9.20 -2.03 -7.07
N ALA A 186 -10.06 -1.12 -6.61
CA ALA A 186 -9.73 -0.13 -5.60
C ALA A 186 -9.42 -0.79 -4.24
N LEU A 187 -10.16 -1.85 -3.89
CA LEU A 187 -9.95 -2.60 -2.65
C LEU A 187 -8.64 -3.39 -2.69
N ALA A 188 -8.37 -4.11 -3.79
CA ALA A 188 -7.13 -4.85 -3.96
C ALA A 188 -5.89 -3.93 -3.90
N THR A 189 -6.00 -2.72 -4.46
CA THR A 189 -4.93 -1.71 -4.37
C THR A 189 -4.70 -1.27 -2.93
N GLN A 190 -5.76 -0.93 -2.19
CA GLN A 190 -5.63 -0.53 -0.79
C GLN A 190 -5.08 -1.66 0.10
N GLN A 191 -5.49 -2.91 -0.15
CA GLN A 191 -4.93 -4.08 0.55
C GLN A 191 -3.43 -4.20 0.32
N ALA A 192 -2.98 -4.12 -0.93
CA ALA A 192 -1.56 -4.24 -1.26
C ALA A 192 -0.73 -3.08 -0.70
N GLU A 193 -1.24 -1.84 -0.76
CA GLU A 193 -0.58 -0.67 -0.18
C GLU A 193 -0.43 -0.80 1.34
N LEU A 194 -1.47 -1.30 2.01
CA LEU A 194 -1.47 -1.47 3.47
C LEU A 194 -0.57 -2.62 3.91
N GLU A 195 -0.60 -3.76 3.22
CA GLU A 195 0.29 -4.89 3.48
C GLU A 195 1.76 -4.48 3.31
N ALA A 196 2.08 -3.74 2.25
CA ALA A 196 3.42 -3.20 2.03
C ALA A 196 3.86 -2.23 3.15
N ALA A 197 2.95 -1.36 3.61
CA ALA A 197 3.22 -0.45 4.72
C ALA A 197 3.45 -1.19 6.04
N GLN A 198 2.64 -2.21 6.34
CA GLN A 198 2.81 -3.05 7.53
C GLN A 198 4.14 -3.81 7.52
N LEU A 199 4.51 -4.39 6.37
CA LEU A 199 5.78 -5.10 6.22
C LEU A 199 6.97 -4.15 6.42
N ASN A 200 6.90 -2.96 5.80
CA ASN A 200 7.93 -1.95 5.95
C ASN A 200 8.07 -1.48 7.40
N LEU A 201 6.95 -1.25 8.08
CA LEU A 201 6.93 -0.84 9.47
C LEU A 201 7.48 -1.92 10.40
N SER A 202 7.12 -3.19 10.17
CA SER A 202 7.68 -4.31 10.90
C SER A 202 9.20 -4.41 10.75
N ALA A 203 9.73 -4.13 9.54
CA ALA A 203 11.18 -4.12 9.30
C ALA A 203 11.87 -2.96 10.01
N GLN A 204 11.26 -1.77 10.01
CA GLN A 204 11.78 -0.61 10.75
C GLN A 204 11.80 -0.87 12.26
N LEU A 205 10.74 -1.48 12.80
CA LEU A 205 10.64 -1.79 14.22
C LEU A 205 11.73 -2.80 14.64
N ALA A 206 11.91 -3.88 13.87
CA ALA A 206 12.97 -4.86 14.13
C ALA A 206 14.37 -4.21 14.08
N THR A 207 14.63 -3.36 13.08
CA THR A 207 15.91 -2.63 12.98
C THR A 207 16.12 -1.73 14.19
N ALA A 208 15.07 -1.03 14.62
CA ALA A 208 15.15 -0.12 15.76
C ALA A 208 15.40 -0.86 17.09
N GLU A 209 14.78 -2.03 17.27
CA GLU A 209 15.01 -2.91 18.42
C GLU A 209 16.44 -3.48 18.44
N ASP A 210 16.97 -3.90 17.28
CA ASP A 210 18.35 -4.39 17.15
C ASP A 210 19.37 -3.29 17.46
N GLU A 211 19.16 -2.06 16.97
CA GLU A 211 19.99 -0.91 17.28
C GLU A 211 19.99 -0.59 18.78
N LYS A 212 18.80 -0.64 19.42
CA LYS A 212 18.69 -0.46 20.87
C LYS A 212 19.49 -1.53 21.62
N ALA A 213 19.35 -2.79 21.24
CA ALA A 213 20.07 -3.90 21.87
C ALA A 213 21.59 -3.72 21.74
N SER A 214 22.06 -3.26 20.58
CA SER A 214 23.47 -2.94 20.34
C SER A 214 23.97 -1.79 21.23
N LEU A 215 23.19 -0.72 21.38
CA LEU A 215 23.53 0.41 22.26
C LEU A 215 23.62 -0.02 23.73
N VAL A 216 22.68 -0.85 24.20
CA VAL A 216 22.69 -1.40 25.55
C VAL A 216 23.95 -2.25 25.79
N ALA A 217 24.31 -3.14 24.86
CA ALA A 217 25.51 -3.95 24.98
C ALA A 217 26.80 -3.10 24.99
N GLN A 218 26.86 -2.04 24.17
CA GLN A 218 27.99 -1.10 24.15
C GLN A 218 28.10 -0.31 25.46
N LYS A 219 26.96 0.11 26.03
CA LYS A 219 26.91 0.76 27.34
C LYS A 219 27.47 -0.15 28.43
N GLU A 220 27.00 -1.38 28.52
CA GLU A 220 27.46 -2.36 29.52
C GLU A 220 28.97 -2.63 29.41
N ALA A 221 29.48 -2.80 28.18
CA ALA A 221 30.91 -2.98 27.94
C ALA A 221 31.74 -1.75 28.36
N ALA A 222 31.26 -0.54 28.08
CA ALA A 222 31.92 0.70 28.46
C ALA A 222 31.94 0.89 29.99
N GLU A 223 30.83 0.60 30.68
CA GLU A 223 30.75 0.65 32.14
C GLU A 223 31.69 -0.36 32.80
N GLN A 224 31.77 -1.59 32.26
CA GLN A 224 32.70 -2.59 32.75
C GLN A 224 34.16 -2.14 32.58
N ALA A 225 34.53 -1.64 31.39
CA ALA A 225 35.89 -1.14 31.14
C ALA A 225 36.25 0.05 32.05
N ALA A 226 35.30 0.95 32.32
CA ALA A 226 35.50 2.07 33.25
C ALA A 226 35.71 1.58 34.69
N ALA A 227 34.94 0.58 35.14
CA ALA A 227 35.11 -0.02 36.47
C ALA A 227 36.47 -0.73 36.62
N GLU A 228 36.90 -1.47 35.61
CA GLU A 228 38.21 -2.12 35.58
C GLU A 228 39.36 -1.10 35.61
N ALA A 229 39.24 -0.01 34.84
CA ALA A 229 40.22 1.07 34.86
C ALA A 229 40.29 1.78 36.22
N ALA A 230 39.14 2.06 36.84
CA ALA A 230 39.09 2.65 38.18
C ALA A 230 39.71 1.73 39.25
N ALA A 231 39.45 0.42 39.18
CA ALA A 231 40.07 -0.56 40.06
C ALA A 231 41.59 -0.64 39.87
N ALA A 232 42.06 -0.63 38.62
CA ALA A 232 43.49 -0.62 38.32
C ALA A 232 44.18 0.66 38.83
N GLN A 233 43.55 1.83 38.68
CA GLN A 233 44.07 3.08 39.21
C GLN A 233 44.15 3.05 40.74
N ALA A 234 43.09 2.61 41.42
CA ALA A 234 43.08 2.48 42.88
C ALA A 234 44.17 1.51 43.38
N ALA A 235 44.39 0.40 42.67
CA ALA A 235 45.46 -0.55 42.99
C ALA A 235 46.86 0.07 42.80
N ALA A 236 47.08 0.81 41.71
CA ALA A 236 48.35 1.49 41.45
C ALA A 236 48.64 2.58 42.50
N GLU A 237 47.63 3.36 42.90
CA GLU A 237 47.74 4.37 43.96
C GLU A 237 48.05 3.72 45.31
N ALA A 238 47.39 2.61 45.65
CA ALA A 238 47.68 1.85 46.87
C ALA A 238 49.11 1.28 46.89
N GLN A 239 49.59 0.75 45.75
CA GLN A 239 50.95 0.26 45.62
C GLN A 239 51.98 1.41 45.78
N ALA A 240 51.75 2.55 45.13
CA ALA A 240 52.63 3.72 45.25
C ALA A 240 52.70 4.23 46.70
N GLN A 241 51.59 4.23 47.44
CA GLN A 241 51.56 4.60 48.86
C GLN A 241 52.34 3.60 49.73
N ALA A 242 52.19 2.29 49.47
CA ALA A 242 52.92 1.26 50.19
C ALA A 242 54.44 1.35 49.95
N GLU A 243 54.87 1.59 48.71
CA GLU A 243 56.27 1.78 48.37
C GLU A 243 56.86 3.05 49.03
N ALA A 244 56.10 4.14 49.07
CA ALA A 244 56.51 5.37 49.76
C ALA A 244 56.65 5.17 51.28
N GLN A 245 55.74 4.43 51.90
CA GLN A 245 55.84 4.07 53.33
C GLN A 245 57.07 3.19 53.61
N ALA A 246 57.31 2.17 52.79
CA ALA A 246 58.49 1.30 52.94
C ALA A 246 59.82 2.05 52.77
N GLN A 247 59.89 3.01 51.83
CA GLN A 247 61.06 3.88 51.68
C GLN A 247 61.25 4.80 52.90
N ALA A 248 60.19 5.37 53.44
CA ALA A 248 60.26 6.21 54.64
C ALA A 248 60.74 5.42 55.86
N GLU A 249 60.27 4.17 56.04
CA GLU A 249 60.73 3.27 57.10
C GLU A 249 62.21 2.88 56.94
N SER A 250 62.66 2.59 55.72
CA SER A 250 64.06 2.30 55.41
C SER A 250 64.99 3.48 55.75
N VAL A 251 64.59 4.71 55.38
CA VAL A 251 65.35 5.92 55.71
C VAL A 251 65.39 6.15 57.23
N ALA A 252 64.28 5.93 57.94
CA ALA A 252 64.24 6.04 59.40
C ALA A 252 65.16 5.01 60.09
N GLN A 253 65.20 3.76 59.60
CA GLN A 253 66.12 2.73 60.11
C GLN A 253 67.59 3.07 59.82
N ALA A 254 67.92 3.58 58.64
CA ALA A 254 69.27 4.02 58.29
C ALA A 254 69.73 5.20 59.17
N GLN A 255 68.85 6.17 59.46
CA GLN A 255 69.15 7.26 60.39
C GLN A 255 69.33 6.78 61.84
N ALA A 256 68.55 5.81 62.29
CA ALA A 256 68.73 5.19 63.60
C ALA A 256 70.07 4.43 63.72
N ALA A 257 70.51 3.76 62.65
CA ALA A 257 71.81 3.07 62.59
C ALA A 257 73.00 4.05 62.65
N VAL A 258 72.88 5.25 62.09
CA VAL A 258 73.89 6.32 62.18
C VAL A 258 73.95 6.95 63.59
N GLN A 259 72.82 7.06 64.30
CA GLN A 259 72.80 7.59 65.67
C GLN A 259 73.28 6.59 66.75
N ASN A 260 73.19 5.28 66.50
CA ASN A 260 73.63 4.23 67.43
C ASN A 260 75.12 3.83 67.31
N GLY A 261 75.93 4.53 66.51
CA GLY A 261 77.40 4.46 66.59
C GLY A 261 78.07 3.21 66.00
N THR A 262 77.50 2.59 64.96
CA THR A 262 78.17 1.52 64.17
C THR A 262 78.57 2.01 62.77
N ALA A 263 79.32 3.12 62.72
CA ALA A 263 80.02 3.51 61.50
C ALA A 263 81.36 2.78 61.44
N THR A 264 81.46 1.73 60.61
CA THR A 264 82.75 1.31 60.06
C THR A 264 82.90 2.00 58.71
N THR A 265 83.63 3.12 58.73
CA THR A 265 84.24 3.70 57.54
C THR A 265 85.36 2.74 57.12
N ASP A 266 85.27 2.12 55.95
CA ASP A 266 86.43 1.51 55.32
C ASP A 266 86.59 2.11 53.92
N THR A 267 87.59 2.99 53.82
CA THR A 267 88.09 3.57 52.58
C THR A 267 89.44 2.94 52.31
N THR A 268 89.54 2.04 51.32
CA THR A 268 90.81 1.68 50.66
C THR A 268 90.60 1.34 49.17
N THR A 269 90.94 2.31 48.34
CA THR A 269 91.78 2.27 47.12
C THR A 269 92.13 0.92 46.43
N ASP A 270 91.84 0.90 45.12
CA ASP A 270 92.80 0.74 43.98
C ASP A 270 92.81 -0.56 43.12
N THR A 271 92.92 -0.28 41.80
CA THR A 271 93.54 -1.00 40.67
C THR A 271 92.92 -2.27 40.07
N SER A 272 92.52 -2.19 38.79
CA SER A 272 93.31 -2.69 37.63
C SER A 272 92.48 -2.94 36.36
N ALA A 273 93.11 -2.61 35.24
CA ALA A 273 92.62 -2.62 33.85
C ALA A 273 92.47 -4.02 33.21
N GLN A 274 91.68 -4.09 32.12
CA GLN A 274 91.94 -4.72 30.81
C GLN A 274 90.60 -4.82 30.06
N ASP A 275 90.29 -3.94 29.12
CA ASP A 275 90.56 -4.05 27.67
C ASP A 275 90.26 -5.43 27.06
N SER A 276 89.25 -5.46 26.19
CA SER A 276 89.20 -6.29 24.98
C SER A 276 88.26 -5.61 23.98
N SER A 277 88.82 -4.65 23.25
CA SER A 277 88.35 -4.26 21.92
C SER A 277 88.57 -5.37 20.89
N ALA A 278 87.57 -5.61 20.02
CA ALA A 278 87.69 -5.94 18.59
C ALA A 278 86.34 -6.51 18.08
N ALA A 279 85.82 -6.26 16.90
CA ALA A 279 86.14 -5.33 15.81
C ALA A 279 84.94 -5.39 14.83
N ALA A 280 84.70 -4.29 14.13
CA ALA A 280 83.74 -4.09 13.03
C ALA A 280 84.13 -4.88 11.75
N PRO A 281 83.71 -4.55 10.49
CA PRO A 281 82.63 -3.70 9.91
C PRO A 281 81.83 -4.53 8.83
N ALA A 282 80.92 -4.06 7.97
CA ALA A 282 81.00 -2.97 7.01
C ALA A 282 79.68 -2.74 6.23
N GLN A 283 79.66 -1.54 5.64
CA GLN A 283 78.67 -0.93 4.75
C GLN A 283 78.39 -1.72 3.46
N GLN A 284 77.22 -1.52 2.85
CA GLN A 284 77.12 -0.72 1.60
C GLN A 284 75.67 -0.51 1.14
N ALA A 285 75.38 0.73 0.77
CA ALA A 285 74.19 1.17 0.07
C ALA A 285 74.25 0.81 -1.42
N SER A 286 73.10 0.50 -2.03
CA SER A 286 72.77 0.89 -3.42
C SER A 286 71.28 0.66 -3.73
N THR A 287 70.51 1.73 -3.81
CA THR A 287 69.45 1.93 -4.81
C THR A 287 70.09 2.04 -6.21
N PRO A 288 69.45 1.73 -7.37
CA PRO A 288 68.12 2.26 -7.72
C PRO A 288 67.22 1.40 -8.66
N ALA A 289 66.05 2.00 -8.95
CA ALA A 289 65.26 1.91 -10.20
C ALA A 289 64.01 0.99 -10.24
N GLN A 290 62.84 1.65 -10.09
CA GLN A 290 61.82 1.84 -11.14
C GLN A 290 61.32 0.61 -11.92
N ALA A 291 60.06 0.23 -11.70
CA ALA A 291 59.02 0.05 -12.74
C ALA A 291 57.67 -0.38 -12.11
N ALA A 292 56.61 0.40 -12.36
CA ALA A 292 55.23 -0.07 -12.42
C ALA A 292 54.89 -0.40 -13.90
N PRO A 293 53.68 -0.87 -14.30
CA PRO A 293 52.54 -1.47 -13.59
C PRO A 293 52.05 -2.81 -14.25
N ALA A 294 51.06 -3.52 -13.67
CA ALA A 294 49.94 -4.19 -14.41
C ALA A 294 49.04 -5.09 -13.50
N GLN A 295 47.77 -4.70 -13.40
CA GLN A 295 46.53 -5.45 -13.68
C GLN A 295 46.32 -6.94 -13.31
N GLN A 296 45.03 -7.20 -12.97
CA GLN A 296 44.27 -8.47 -12.81
C GLN A 296 44.43 -9.14 -11.44
N ALA A 297 43.38 -9.49 -10.69
CA ALA A 297 42.00 -9.88 -11.04
C ALA A 297 40.96 -9.24 -10.11
#